data_AF-A0A1H8MBF6-F1
#
_entry.id   AF-A0A1H8MBF6-F1
#
_cell.length_a   1.000
_cell.length_b   1.000
_cell.length_c   1.000
_cell.angle_alpha   90.00
_cell.angle_beta   90.00
_cell.angle_gamma   90.00
#
_symmetry.space_group_name_H-M   'P 1'
#
loop_
_entity.id
_entity.type
_entity.pdbx_description
1 polymer ?
#
loop_
_entity_poly.entity_id
_entity_poly.type
_entity_poly.pdbx_seq_one_letter_code
_entity_poly.pdbx_strand_id
1 'polypeptide(L)'
;MTIKHLHEGHLYWPRTMDQPTVYPPLAQNVKADVAIIGGGMSGSICAYILSRSGLKTVLLERGDIEQAARLPIRDCCNIAMIRCYAT
;
A
#
# COMPACT_ATOMS: atom_id res chain seq x y z
N MET A 1 18.23 10.16 30.57
CA MET A 1 17.55 9.63 29.37
C MET A 1 18.61 9.01 28.48
N THR A 2 18.64 7.68 28.37
CA THR A 2 19.67 6.97 27.60
C THR A 2 19.24 6.89 26.14
N ILE A 3 20.09 7.36 25.23
CA ILE A 3 19.84 7.31 23.78
C ILE A 3 19.86 5.84 23.36
N LYS A 4 18.71 5.34 22.90
CA LYS A 4 18.57 3.99 22.38
C LYS A 4 19.06 4.01 20.93
N HIS A 5 20.28 3.54 20.69
CA HIS A 5 20.78 3.34 19.33
C HIS A 5 19.93 2.26 18.64
N LEU A 6 19.10 2.66 17.68
CA LEU A 6 18.47 1.72 16.75
C LEU A 6 19.53 1.27 15.74
N HIS A 7 19.52 -0.02 15.41
CA HIS A 7 20.36 -0.53 14.33
C HIS A 7 19.91 0.05 12.99
N GLU A 8 20.75 0.89 12.38
CA GLU A 8 20.54 1.42 11.04
C GLU A 8 21.03 0.39 10.00
N GLY A 9 20.25 -0.67 9.83
CA GLY A 9 20.43 -1.60 8.71
C GLY A 9 19.90 -0.98 7.42
N HIS A 10 20.63 -1.14 6.31
CA HIS A 10 20.07 -0.81 5.00
C HIS A 10 19.12 -1.93 4.58
N LEU A 11 17.89 -1.56 4.25
CA LEU A 11 16.90 -2.49 3.74
C LEU A 11 17.40 -3.07 2.41
N TYR A 12 17.25 -4.38 2.21
CA TYR A 12 17.76 -5.05 1.01
C TYR A 12 16.89 -4.81 -0.22
N TRP A 13 15.56 -4.74 -0.03
CA TRP A 13 14.57 -4.66 -1.10
C TRP A 13 14.52 -3.35 -1.91
N PRO A 14 14.87 -2.16 -1.39
CA PRO A 14 14.98 -0.96 -2.23
C PRO A 14 16.11 -1.06 -3.26
N ARG A 15 17.09 -1.95 -3.04
CA ARG A 15 18.24 -2.16 -3.92
C ARG A 15 18.01 -3.26 -4.95
N THR A 16 16.99 -4.09 -4.78
CA THR A 16 16.68 -5.22 -5.68
C THR A 16 15.39 -5.05 -6.46
N MET A 17 14.59 -4.01 -6.18
CA MET A 17 13.43 -3.65 -6.99
C MET A 17 13.77 -2.49 -7.93
N ASP A 18 13.93 -2.79 -9.21
CA ASP A 18 14.32 -1.80 -10.22
C ASP A 18 13.23 -0.75 -10.53
N GLN A 19 11.95 -1.03 -10.24
CA GLN A 19 10.85 -0.14 -10.61
C GLN A 19 9.74 -0.08 -9.55
N PRO A 20 9.67 1.01 -8.77
CA PRO A 20 8.55 1.23 -7.89
C PRO A 20 7.28 1.62 -8.67
N THR A 21 6.21 0.82 -8.61
CA THR A 21 4.87 1.12 -9.16
C THR A 21 4.21 2.33 -8.49
N VAL A 22 4.14 3.46 -9.18
CA VAL A 22 3.44 4.65 -8.66
C VAL A 22 1.93 4.48 -8.81
N TYR A 23 1.19 4.81 -7.75
CA TYR A 23 -0.28 4.80 -7.77
C TYR A 23 -0.82 6.22 -7.89
N PRO A 24 -1.87 6.43 -8.72
CA PRO A 24 -2.42 7.75 -8.93
C PRO A 24 -3.11 8.28 -7.66
N PRO A 25 -3.19 9.61 -7.51
CA PRO A 25 -4.00 10.22 -6.47
C PRO A 25 -5.50 9.99 -6.67
N LEU A 26 -6.27 10.18 -5.59
CA LEU A 26 -7.73 10.14 -5.63
C LEU A 26 -8.25 11.33 -6.43
N ALA A 27 -8.49 11.12 -7.72
CA ALA A 27 -8.98 12.17 -8.62
C ALA A 27 -10.49 12.38 -8.54
N GLN A 28 -11.23 11.36 -8.09
CA GLN A 28 -12.70 11.37 -8.04
C GLN A 28 -13.21 10.47 -6.92
N ASN A 29 -14.50 10.63 -6.57
CA ASN A 29 -15.16 9.75 -5.61
C ASN A 29 -15.17 8.31 -6.13
N VAL A 30 -14.69 7.37 -5.31
CA VAL A 30 -14.68 5.94 -5.61
C VAL A 30 -15.70 5.23 -4.75
N LYS A 31 -16.51 4.36 -5.37
CA LYS A 31 -17.40 3.45 -4.66
C LYS A 31 -16.72 2.09 -4.52
N ALA A 32 -16.63 1.61 -3.30
CA ALA A 32 -16.07 0.32 -2.93
C ALA A 32 -16.92 -0.31 -1.83
N ASP A 33 -16.90 -1.64 -1.74
CA ASP A 33 -17.54 -2.39 -0.66
C ASP A 33 -16.71 -2.26 0.63
N VAL A 34 -15.38 -2.16 0.49
CA VAL A 34 -14.45 -2.00 1.61
C VAL A 34 -13.41 -0.91 1.29
N ALA A 35 -13.21 0.00 2.23
CA ALA A 35 -12.14 1.00 2.21
C ALA A 35 -11.12 0.73 3.31
N ILE A 36 -9.85 0.60 2.93
CA ILE A 36 -8.72 0.34 3.82
C ILE A 36 -7.87 1.61 3.89
N ILE A 37 -7.60 2.09 5.11
CA ILE A 37 -6.77 3.27 5.35
C ILE A 37 -5.41 2.80 5.87
N GLY A 38 -4.34 3.10 5.13
CA GLY A 38 -2.97 2.71 5.45
C GLY A 38 -2.44 1.58 4.56
N GLY A 39 -1.44 1.89 3.74
CA GLY A 39 -0.75 1.01 2.79
C GLY A 39 0.49 0.31 3.35
N GLY A 40 0.53 0.06 4.66
CA GLY A 40 1.55 -0.79 5.28
C GLY A 40 1.37 -2.27 4.95
N MET A 41 2.20 -3.14 5.53
CA MET A 41 2.10 -4.60 5.33
C MET A 41 0.71 -5.15 5.65
N SER A 42 0.13 -4.77 6.80
CA SER A 42 -1.19 -5.28 7.23
C SER A 42 -2.31 -4.83 6.30
N GLY A 43 -2.39 -3.53 5.98
CA GLY A 43 -3.43 -3.00 5.09
C GLY A 43 -3.37 -3.60 3.70
N SER A 44 -2.15 -3.82 3.20
CA SER A 44 -1.90 -4.46 1.92
C SER A 44 -2.32 -5.93 1.89
N ILE A 45 -2.01 -6.71 2.93
CA ILE A 45 -2.48 -8.10 3.04
C ILE A 45 -4.01 -8.15 3.12
N CYS A 46 -4.63 -7.25 3.89
CA CYS A 46 -6.08 -7.13 3.94
C CYS A 46 -6.68 -6.84 2.56
N ALA A 47 -6.12 -5.88 1.82
CA ALA A 47 -6.57 -5.53 0.47
C ALA A 47 -6.48 -6.73 -0.47
N TYR A 48 -5.37 -7.47 -0.43
CA TYR A 48 -5.17 -8.68 -1.21
C TYR A 48 -6.23 -9.74 -0.91
N ILE A 49 -6.42 -10.10 0.36
CA ILE A 49 -7.39 -11.13 0.76
C ILE A 49 -8.82 -10.73 0.37
N LEU A 50 -9.24 -9.51 0.68
CA LEU A 50 -10.60 -9.03 0.42
C LEU A 50 -10.90 -8.94 -1.07
N SER A 51 -9.93 -8.52 -1.88
CA SER A 51 -10.10 -8.50 -3.34
C SER A 51 -10.27 -9.89 -3.94
N ARG A 52 -9.56 -10.89 -3.39
CA ARG A 52 -9.69 -12.31 -3.80
C ARG A 52 -11.01 -12.93 -3.38
N SER A 53 -11.66 -12.38 -2.36
CA SER A 53 -13.03 -12.73 -1.99
C SER A 53 -14.09 -12.10 -2.92
N GLY A 54 -13.69 -11.36 -3.95
CA GLY A 54 -14.58 -10.76 -4.95
C GLY A 54 -15.13 -9.38 -4.56
N LEU A 55 -14.69 -8.81 -3.44
CA LEU A 55 -15.12 -7.49 -2.98
C LEU A 55 -14.38 -6.38 -3.73
N LYS A 56 -15.09 -5.31 -4.08
CA LYS A 56 -14.47 -4.08 -4.58
C LYS A 56 -13.77 -3.39 -3.42
N THR A 57 -12.44 -3.48 -3.38
CA THR A 57 -11.64 -2.98 -2.26
C THR A 57 -10.82 -1.79 -2.71
N VAL A 58 -10.90 -0.69 -1.97
CA VAL A 58 -10.04 0.49 -2.16
C VAL A 58 -9.07 0.58 -0.99
N LEU A 59 -7.79 0.85 -1.27
CA LEU A 59 -6.79 1.12 -0.23
C LEU A 59 -6.20 2.50 -0.45
N LEU A 60 -6.24 3.29 0.63
CA LEU A 60 -5.87 4.70 0.65
C LEU A 60 -4.61 4.87 1.50
N GLU A 61 -3.58 5.46 0.92
CA GLU A 61 -2.32 5.78 1.60
C GLU A 61 -1.93 7.23 1.31
N ARG A 62 -1.45 7.98 2.31
CA ARG A 62 -0.99 9.36 2.12
C ARG A 62 0.39 9.41 1.48
N GLY A 63 1.27 8.49 1.90
CA GLY A 63 2.64 8.37 1.44
C GLY A 63 2.82 7.39 0.28
N ASP A 64 4.01 6.82 0.21
CA ASP A 64 4.28 5.69 -0.68
C ASP A 64 3.87 4.39 0.03
N ILE A 65 3.20 3.51 -0.72
CA ILE A 65 2.86 2.18 -0.22
C ILE A 65 4.15 1.39 0.01
N GLU A 66 4.22 0.72 1.16
CA GLU A 66 5.37 -0.10 1.57
C GLU A 66 5.76 -1.07 0.44
N GLN A 67 7.04 -1.03 0.05
CA GLN A 67 7.54 -1.74 -1.14
C GLN A 67 7.39 -3.26 -1.00
N ALA A 68 7.52 -3.78 0.23
CA ALA A 68 7.33 -5.19 0.53
C ALA A 68 5.90 -5.68 0.25
N ALA A 69 4.92 -4.78 0.32
CA ALA A 69 3.51 -5.09 0.17
C ALA A 69 3.01 -4.91 -1.28
N ARG A 70 3.88 -4.42 -2.18
CA ARG A 70 3.61 -4.15 -3.61
C ARG A 70 3.43 -5.41 -4.45
N LEU A 71 4.19 -6.46 -4.14
CA LEU A 71 4.28 -7.69 -4.94
C LEU A 71 2.98 -8.50 -5.00
N PRO A 72 2.25 -8.77 -3.89
CA PRO A 72 1.02 -9.55 -3.95
C PRO A 72 -0.16 -8.80 -4.60
N ILE A 73 -0.08 -7.47 -4.74
CA ILE A 73 -1.25 -6.62 -5.07
C ILE A 73 -1.30 -6.22 -6.55
N ARG A 74 -0.19 -6.27 -7.29
CA ARG A 74 -0.14 -5.86 -8.71
C ARG A 74 -1.06 -6.68 -9.63
N ASP A 75 -1.33 -7.93 -9.28
CA ASP A 75 -2.09 -8.84 -10.14
C ASP A 75 -3.60 -8.85 -9.83
N CYS A 76 -4.04 -8.08 -8.83
CA CYS A 76 -5.45 -8.03 -8.43
C CYS A 76 -6.19 -6.89 -9.14
N CYS A 77 -6.93 -7.23 -10.20
CA CYS A 77 -7.75 -6.28 -10.98
C CYS A 77 -8.84 -5.56 -10.15
N ASN A 78 -9.17 -6.06 -8.95
CA ASN A 78 -10.21 -5.53 -8.06
C ASN A 78 -9.68 -4.62 -6.93
N ILE A 79 -8.40 -4.26 -6.93
CA ILE A 79 -7.83 -3.33 -5.95
C ILE A 79 -7.57 -1.97 -6.60
N ALA A 80 -8.26 -0.94 -6.11
CA ALA A 80 -7.91 0.44 -6.40
C ALA A 80 -6.99 0.95 -5.27
N MET A 81 -5.68 1.01 -5.52
CA MET A 81 -4.73 1.66 -4.62
C MET A 81 -4.67 3.15 -4.98
N ILE A 82 -4.96 4.01 -4.03
CA ILE A 82 -5.13 5.43 -4.31
C ILE A 82 -4.35 6.25 -3.28
N ARG A 83 -3.54 7.18 -3.78
CA ARG A 83 -2.83 8.10 -2.91
C ARG A 83 -3.77 9.21 -2.44
N CYS A 84 -3.92 9.36 -1.14
CA CYS A 84 -4.80 10.35 -0.54
C CYS A 84 -3.99 11.57 -0.13
N TYR A 85 -4.13 12.67 -0.85
CA TYR A 85 -3.61 13.96 -0.40
C TYR A 85 -4.65 14.59 0.52
N ALA A 86 -4.34 14.73 1.81
CA ALA A 86 -5.09 15.63 2.68
C ALA A 86 -4.85 17.05 2.17
N THR A 87 -5.90 17.69 1.64
CA THR A 87 -5.96 19.15 1.44
C THR A 87 -5.95 19.86 2.79
#